data_AF-A0A498DXK4-F1
#
_entry.id   AF-A0A498DXK4-F1
#
_cell.length_a   1.000
_cell.length_b   1.000
_cell.length_c   1.000
_cell.angle_alpha   90.00
_cell.angle_beta   90.00
_cell.angle_gamma   90.00
#
_symmetry.space_group_name_H-M   'P 1'
#
loop_
_entity.id
_entity.type
_entity.pdbx_description
1 polymer ?
#
loop_
_entity_poly.entity_id
_entity_poly.type
_entity_poly.pdbx_seq_one_letter_code
_entity_poly.pdbx_strand_id
1 'polypeptide(L)'
;MGLLLAGALLATCCHAVLRWPRTDVVHRSTDAATGRYDDDSRHHAGLVRKRTLSGSTSYTLVVGRDPGLSYGHALPVSPYLAEQGVGDTDWTAAGVRVEFTTGHALFVPASAFTHGR
;
A
#
# COMPACT_ATOMS: atom_id res chain seq x y z
N MET A 1 -26.01 -23.11 31.49
CA MET A 1 -24.69 -23.41 30.89
C MET A 1 -24.63 -23.11 29.37
N GLY A 2 -25.67 -23.42 28.59
CA GLY A 2 -25.67 -23.20 27.12
C GLY A 2 -25.55 -21.74 26.66
N LEU A 3 -26.19 -20.78 27.35
CA LEU A 3 -26.13 -19.35 27.01
C LEU A 3 -24.72 -18.74 27.20
N LEU A 4 -24.00 -19.17 28.23
CA LEU A 4 -22.62 -18.72 28.49
C LEU A 4 -21.63 -19.28 27.45
N LEU A 5 -21.82 -20.55 27.06
CA LEU A 5 -21.01 -21.18 26.01
C LEU A 5 -21.25 -20.53 24.64
N ALA A 6 -22.51 -20.25 24.29
CA ALA A 6 -22.85 -19.53 23.06
C ALA A 6 -22.26 -18.11 23.05
N GLY A 7 -22.32 -17.39 24.17
CA GLY A 7 -21.73 -16.05 24.31
C GLY A 7 -20.20 -16.06 24.14
N ALA A 8 -19.51 -17.01 24.78
CA ALA A 8 -18.06 -17.15 24.68
C ALA A 8 -17.60 -17.51 23.25
N LEU A 9 -18.32 -18.41 22.57
CA LEU A 9 -18.08 -18.76 21.17
C LEU A 9 -18.24 -17.55 20.25
N LEU A 10 -19.34 -16.79 20.40
CA LEU A 10 -19.60 -15.61 19.59
C LEU A 10 -18.49 -14.55 19.78
N ALA A 11 -18.11 -14.27 21.02
CA ALA A 11 -17.04 -13.32 21.33
C ALA A 11 -15.70 -13.74 20.71
N THR A 12 -15.38 -15.04 20.77
CA THR A 12 -14.14 -15.59 20.19
C THR A 12 -14.15 -15.47 18.66
N CYS A 13 -15.27 -15.80 18.01
CA CYS A 13 -15.43 -15.63 16.56
C CYS A 13 -15.33 -14.15 16.15
N CYS A 14 -15.98 -13.24 16.87
CA CYS A 14 -15.86 -11.80 16.62
C CYS A 14 -14.42 -11.32 16.76
N HIS A 15 -13.72 -11.77 17.80
CA HIS A 15 -12.32 -11.40 18.02
C HIS A 15 -11.41 -11.92 16.90
N ALA A 16 -11.64 -13.14 16.42
CA ALA A 16 -10.92 -13.73 15.30
C ALA A 16 -11.16 -12.97 13.98
N VAL A 17 -12.41 -12.56 13.71
CA VAL A 17 -12.76 -11.78 12.51
C VAL A 17 -12.13 -10.38 12.55
N LEU A 18 -12.12 -9.72 13.72
CA LEU A 18 -11.52 -8.39 13.88
C LEU A 18 -9.99 -8.40 13.74
N ARG A 19 -9.35 -9.51 14.09
CA ARG A 19 -7.90 -9.73 13.94
C ARG A 19 -7.50 -10.42 12.65
N TRP A 20 -8.45 -10.62 11.74
CA TRP A 20 -8.16 -11.29 10.48
C TRP A 20 -7.13 -10.49 9.66
N PRO A 21 -6.11 -11.13 9.05
CA PRO A 21 -5.11 -10.43 8.26
C PRO A 21 -5.77 -9.76 7.08
N ARG A 22 -5.39 -8.51 6.83
CA ARG A 22 -5.92 -7.73 5.71
C ARG A 22 -4.81 -6.95 5.05
N THR A 23 -4.96 -6.80 3.75
CA THR A 23 -4.12 -5.95 2.93
C THR A 23 -5.05 -4.92 2.30
N ASP A 24 -4.83 -3.65 2.63
CA ASP A 24 -5.62 -2.54 2.14
C ASP A 24 -4.73 -1.59 1.33
N VAL A 25 -5.21 -1.12 0.18
CA VAL A 25 -4.60 0.02 -0.52
C VAL A 25 -5.17 1.29 0.11
N VAL A 26 -4.34 2.01 0.86
CA VAL A 26 -4.77 3.23 1.58
C VAL A 26 -4.54 4.51 0.78
N HIS A 27 -3.70 4.46 -0.26
CA HIS A 27 -3.55 5.52 -1.25
C HIS A 27 -3.28 4.92 -2.63
N ARG A 28 -3.78 5.58 -3.69
CA ARG A 28 -3.49 5.21 -5.07
C ARG A 28 -3.33 6.45 -5.93
N SER A 29 -2.26 6.47 -6.72
CA SER A 29 -2.05 7.40 -7.82
C SER A 29 -1.72 6.62 -9.08
N THR A 30 -2.10 7.16 -10.23
CA THR A 30 -1.91 6.53 -11.54
C THR A 30 -1.28 7.54 -12.46
N ASP A 31 -0.29 7.07 -13.23
CA ASP A 31 0.26 7.85 -14.32
C ASP A 31 -0.82 8.12 -15.38
N ALA A 32 -1.08 9.39 -15.66
CA ALA A 32 -2.01 9.82 -16.70
C ALA A 32 -1.53 9.53 -18.14
N ALA A 33 -0.22 9.45 -18.36
CA ALA A 33 0.39 9.33 -19.67
C ALA A 33 0.88 7.89 -19.95
N THR A 34 0.27 7.25 -20.94
CA THR A 34 0.91 6.13 -21.64
C THR A 34 2.12 6.66 -22.42
N GLY A 35 3.22 5.91 -22.49
CA GLY A 35 4.44 6.32 -23.18
C GLY A 35 5.35 7.28 -22.40
N ARG A 36 5.09 7.54 -21.11
CA ARG A 36 6.04 8.31 -20.27
C ARG A 36 7.36 7.56 -20.06
N TYR A 37 7.31 6.23 -20.05
CA TYR A 37 8.45 5.36 -19.85
C TYR A 37 8.65 4.47 -21.07
N ASP A 38 9.87 3.96 -21.24
CA ASP A 38 10.28 3.21 -22.44
C ASP A 38 9.52 1.88 -22.64
N ASP A 39 8.84 1.38 -21.60
CA ASP A 39 8.02 0.16 -21.67
C ASP A 39 6.57 0.41 -22.13
N ASP A 40 6.26 1.65 -22.50
CA ASP A 40 4.95 2.15 -22.99
C ASP A 40 3.76 1.71 -22.12
N SER A 41 4.01 1.46 -20.84
CA SER A 41 3.03 0.90 -19.92
C SER A 41 2.50 1.97 -18.98
N ARG A 42 1.21 1.87 -18.62
CA ARG A 42 0.66 2.69 -17.53
C ARG A 42 1.18 2.17 -16.20
N HIS A 43 1.54 3.10 -15.32
CA HIS A 43 2.09 2.81 -14.01
C HIS A 43 1.17 3.31 -12.89
N HIS A 44 1.25 2.60 -11.77
CA HIS A 44 0.49 2.84 -10.56
C HIS A 44 1.45 2.93 -9.39
N ALA A 45 1.19 3.87 -8.49
CA ALA A 45 1.86 3.99 -7.21
C ALA A 45 0.78 3.92 -6.14
N GLY A 46 1.04 3.19 -5.07
CA GLY A 46 0.10 3.18 -3.95
C GLY A 46 0.71 2.72 -2.66
N LEU A 47 0.15 3.23 -1.58
CA LEU A 47 0.53 2.89 -0.22
C LEU A 47 -0.34 1.72 0.24
N VAL A 48 0.28 0.58 0.51
CA VAL A 48 -0.36 -0.66 0.91
C VAL A 48 -0.15 -0.86 2.40
N ARG A 49 -1.24 -0.99 3.15
CA ARG A 49 -1.26 -1.33 4.57
C ARG A 49 -1.51 -2.83 4.72
N LYS A 50 -0.62 -3.53 5.43
CA LYS A 50 -0.80 -4.95 5.76
C LYS A 50 -0.93 -5.12 7.26
N ARG A 51 -1.96 -5.83 7.70
CA ARG A 51 -2.17 -6.25 9.09
C ARG A 51 -1.97 -7.75 9.22
N THR A 52 -1.20 -8.17 10.21
CA THR A 52 -0.96 -9.58 10.52
C THR A 52 -1.89 -10.09 11.61
N LEU A 53 -1.94 -11.42 11.79
CA LEU A 53 -2.69 -12.06 12.90
C LEU A 53 -2.23 -11.58 14.29
N SER A 54 -0.96 -11.21 14.44
CA SER A 54 -0.41 -10.68 15.69
C SER A 54 -0.89 -9.24 16.00
N GLY A 55 -1.58 -8.59 15.05
CA GLY A 55 -1.98 -7.19 15.13
C GLY A 55 -0.90 -6.21 14.67
N SER A 56 0.24 -6.69 14.18
CA SER A 56 1.28 -5.84 13.62
C SER A 56 0.81 -5.23 12.31
N THR A 57 1.05 -3.92 12.13
CA THR A 57 0.74 -3.19 10.91
C THR A 57 2.03 -2.75 10.24
N SER A 58 2.16 -3.02 8.94
CA SER A 58 3.25 -2.54 8.10
C SER A 58 2.71 -1.77 6.91
N TYR A 59 3.50 -0.82 6.42
CA TYR A 59 3.16 -0.02 5.26
C TYR A 59 4.24 -0.17 4.20
N THR A 60 3.81 -0.33 2.95
CA THR A 60 4.69 -0.51 1.80
C THR A 60 4.20 0.38 0.68
N LEU A 61 5.09 1.22 0.15
CA LEU A 61 4.85 1.91 -1.12
C LEU A 61 5.15 0.93 -2.24
N VAL A 62 4.17 0.65 -3.10
CA VAL A 62 4.32 -0.20 -4.29
C VAL A 62 4.21 0.67 -5.52
N VAL A 63 5.17 0.56 -6.43
CA VAL A 63 5.16 1.24 -7.74
C VAL A 63 5.37 0.22 -8.85
N GLY A 64 4.49 0.18 -9.85
CA GLY A 64 4.58 -0.78 -10.94
C GLY A 64 3.40 -0.74 -11.90
N ARG A 65 3.32 -1.75 -12.78
CA ARG A 65 2.27 -1.85 -13.81
C ARG A 65 0.98 -2.48 -13.32
N ASP A 66 1.01 -3.18 -12.19
CA ASP A 66 -0.18 -3.85 -11.64
C ASP A 66 -1.12 -2.83 -10.98
N PRO A 67 -2.35 -2.61 -11.50
CA PRO A 67 -3.33 -1.73 -10.85
C PRO A 67 -3.78 -2.26 -9.48
N GLY A 68 -3.63 -3.57 -9.24
CA GLY A 68 -3.90 -4.21 -7.96
C GLY A 68 -2.86 -3.88 -6.87
N LEU A 69 -1.69 -3.35 -7.26
CA LEU A 69 -0.55 -3.09 -6.36
C LEU A 69 -0.10 -4.32 -5.57
N SER A 70 -0.35 -5.52 -6.13
CA SER A 70 0.11 -6.80 -5.61
C SER A 70 1.54 -7.13 -6.07
N TYR A 71 1.98 -6.50 -7.17
CA TYR A 71 3.30 -6.67 -7.75
C TYR A 71 3.90 -5.33 -8.21
N GLY A 72 5.22 -5.20 -8.09
CA GLY A 72 5.97 -4.01 -8.47
C GLY A 72 7.17 -3.78 -7.54
N HIS A 73 7.79 -2.62 -7.67
CA HIS A 73 8.84 -2.17 -6.78
C HIS A 73 8.25 -1.78 -5.43
N ALA A 74 8.66 -2.48 -4.37
CA ALA A 74 8.11 -2.34 -3.03
C ALA A 74 9.14 -1.73 -2.08
N LEU A 75 8.76 -0.64 -1.41
CA LEU A 75 9.59 0.05 -0.43
C LEU A 75 8.86 0.12 0.92
N PRO A 76 9.50 -0.31 2.03
CA PRO A 76 8.90 -0.16 3.35
C PRO A 76 8.79 1.32 3.70
N VAL A 77 7.65 1.71 4.26
CA VAL A 77 7.39 3.07 4.74
C VAL A 77 7.19 3.02 6.24
N SER A 78 7.77 3.99 6.95
CA SER A 78 7.56 4.13 8.39
C SER A 78 6.06 4.25 8.71
N PRO A 79 5.53 3.49 9.69
CA PRO A 79 4.14 3.65 10.13
C PRO A 79 3.78 5.09 10.49
N TYR A 80 4.71 5.83 11.10
CA TYR A 80 4.51 7.23 11.47
C TYR A 80 4.19 8.11 10.24
N LEU A 81 4.90 7.94 9.12
CA LEU A 81 4.65 8.71 7.91
C LEU A 81 3.37 8.24 7.21
N ALA A 82 3.20 6.93 7.10
CA ALA A 82 2.10 6.32 6.37
C ALA A 82 0.73 6.59 7.00
N GLU A 83 0.63 6.64 8.32
CA GLU A 83 -0.63 6.90 9.04
C GLU A 83 -1.14 8.34 8.89
N GLN A 84 -0.23 9.29 8.63
CA GLN A 84 -0.62 10.67 8.34
C GLN A 84 -1.14 10.82 6.90
N GLY A 85 -0.87 9.84 6.04
CA GLY A 85 -1.36 9.79 4.66
C GLY A 85 -0.41 10.43 3.64
N VAL A 86 -0.75 10.21 2.37
CA VAL A 86 -0.08 10.82 1.22
C VAL A 86 -0.81 12.12 0.87
N GLY A 87 -0.06 13.21 0.77
CA GLY A 87 -0.57 14.53 0.36
C GLY A 87 -0.60 14.70 -1.15
N ASP A 88 0.48 14.34 -1.84
CA ASP A 88 0.59 14.47 -3.29
C ASP A 88 1.40 13.35 -3.94
N THR A 89 1.22 13.15 -5.23
CA THR A 89 2.00 12.21 -6.04
C THR A 89 2.29 12.79 -7.42
N ASP A 90 3.55 13.13 -7.67
CA ASP A 90 4.02 13.71 -8.91
C ASP A 90 4.75 12.67 -9.77
N TRP A 91 4.31 12.55 -11.02
CA TRP A 91 4.84 11.60 -11.99
C TRP A 91 5.66 12.33 -13.06
N THR A 92 6.92 11.94 -13.19
CA THR A 92 7.87 12.54 -14.14
C THR A 92 8.56 11.45 -14.96
N ALA A 93 9.21 11.81 -16.07
CA ALA A 93 10.00 10.85 -16.85
C ALA A 93 11.13 10.19 -16.02
N ALA A 94 11.62 10.88 -14.98
CA ALA A 94 12.65 10.35 -14.08
C ALA A 94 12.12 9.34 -13.05
N GLY A 95 10.80 9.32 -12.80
CA GLY A 95 10.17 8.49 -11.77
C GLY A 95 9.02 9.18 -11.07
N VAL A 96 8.63 8.66 -9.92
CA VAL A 96 7.50 9.16 -9.12
C VAL A 96 7.97 9.71 -7.79
N ARG A 97 7.50 10.90 -7.43
CA ARG A 97 7.66 11.50 -6.11
C ARG A 97 6.36 11.39 -5.34
N VAL A 98 6.42 10.83 -4.14
CA VAL A 98 5.28 10.70 -3.22
C VAL A 98 5.55 11.58 -2.01
N GLU A 99 4.73 12.62 -1.85
CA GLU A 99 4.81 13.54 -0.71
C GLU A 99 3.78 13.15 0.34
N PHE A 100 4.24 12.98 1.58
CA PHE A 100 3.39 12.71 2.73
C PHE A 100 2.87 14.02 3.31
N THR A 101 1.70 13.99 3.95
CA THR A 101 1.12 15.16 4.63
C THR A 101 2.01 15.77 5.71
N THR A 102 3.01 15.00 6.18
CA THR A 102 4.06 15.44 7.11
C THR A 102 5.16 16.29 6.46
N GLY A 103 5.12 16.49 5.15
CA GLY A 103 6.16 17.20 4.37
C GLY A 103 7.36 16.33 3.99
N HIS A 104 7.40 15.06 4.40
CA HIS A 104 8.41 14.11 3.92
C HIS A 104 8.10 13.67 2.50
N ALA A 105 9.11 13.40 1.69
CA ALA A 105 8.93 12.88 0.34
C ALA A 105 9.79 11.65 0.09
N LEU A 106 9.24 10.69 -0.66
CA LEU A 106 9.98 9.57 -1.22
C LEU A 106 10.01 9.70 -2.73
N PHE A 107 11.18 9.48 -3.32
CA PHE A 107 11.34 9.43 -4.77
C PHE A 107 11.70 8.01 -5.18
N VAL A 108 10.93 7.45 -6.12
CA VAL A 108 11.19 6.15 -6.72
C VAL A 108 11.60 6.39 -8.17
N PRO A 109 12.85 6.09 -8.56
CA PRO A 109 13.31 6.31 -9.93
C PRO A 109 12.61 5.35 -10.90
N ALA A 110 12.37 5.80 -12.13
CA ALA A 110 11.73 5.01 -13.19
C ALA A 110 12.43 3.66 -13.41
N SER A 111 13.76 3.64 -13.35
CA SER A 111 14.56 2.42 -13.50
C SER A 111 14.29 1.34 -12.45
N ALA A 112 13.63 1.68 -11.33
CA ALA A 112 13.31 0.71 -10.28
C ALA A 112 12.01 -0.06 -10.53
N PHE A 113 11.09 0.48 -11.32
CA PHE A 113 9.76 -0.11 -11.54
C PHE A 113 9.43 -0.37 -13.02
N THR A 114 10.17 0.22 -13.94
CA THR A 114 10.08 -0.09 -15.38
C THR A 114 10.81 -1.39 -15.70
N HIS A 115 10.36 -2.10 -16.73
CA HIS A 115 10.99 -3.32 -17.28
C HIS A 115 11.07 -4.57 -16.37
N GLY A 116 10.68 -4.46 -15.09
CA GLY A 116 10.62 -5.58 -14.15
C GLY A 116 12.00 -6.09 -13.72
N ARG A 117 12.23 -6.15 -12.41
CA ARG A 117 13.19 -7.06 -11.78
C ARG A 117 12.50 -7.75 -10.61
#